data_AF-A0A672IRY0-F1
#
_entry.id   AF-A0A672IRY0-F1
#
_cell.length_a   1.000
_cell.length_b   1.000
_cell.length_c   1.000
_cell.angle_alpha   90.00
_cell.angle_beta   90.00
_cell.angle_gamma   90.00
#
_symmetry.space_group_name_H-M   'P 1'
#
loop_
_entity.id
_entity.type
_entity.pdbx_description
1 polymer ?
#
loop_
_entity_poly.entity_id
_entity_poly.type
_entity_poly.pdbx_seq_one_letter_code
_entity_poly.pdbx_strand_id
1 'polypeptide(L)'
;MNKMDAIPRPELFDFHGVSMINIFTENWENIQNFQARPDDILIATYPKAGTTWVSNILDLLYFGQREKPIPIYERVPFLEIFHPAIGSG
;
A
#
# COMPACT_ATOMS: atom_id res chain seq x y z
N MET A 1 -12.74 30.12 -5.20
CA MET A 1 -12.31 29.10 -4.22
C MET A 1 -13.05 27.82 -4.57
N ASN A 2 -12.37 26.88 -5.23
CA ASN A 2 -12.98 25.85 -6.08
C ASN A 2 -13.67 24.73 -5.29
N LYS A 3 -14.74 24.20 -5.89
CA LYS A 3 -15.39 22.94 -5.52
C LYS A 3 -14.32 21.87 -5.34
N MET A 4 -14.46 21.08 -4.27
CA MET A 4 -13.81 19.77 -4.16
C MET A 4 -14.31 18.92 -5.34
N ASP A 5 -13.60 18.96 -6.47
CA ASP A 5 -13.91 18.09 -7.60
C ASP A 5 -13.79 16.65 -7.09
N ALA A 6 -14.90 15.91 -7.12
CA ALA A 6 -14.95 14.54 -6.64
C ALA A 6 -13.91 13.71 -7.40
N ILE A 7 -13.11 12.93 -6.65
CA ILE A 7 -12.15 12.01 -7.27
C ILE A 7 -12.97 11.04 -8.15
N PRO A 8 -12.71 11.00 -9.47
CA PRO A 8 -13.46 10.14 -10.37
C PRO A 8 -13.28 8.68 -9.94
N ARG A 9 -14.35 7.89 -10.07
CA ARG A 9 -14.26 6.44 -9.85
C ARG A 9 -13.26 5.86 -10.86
N PRO A 10 -12.19 5.18 -10.41
CA PRO A 10 -11.23 4.60 -11.33
C PRO A 10 -11.89 3.48 -12.15
N GLU A 11 -11.50 3.39 -13.42
CA GLU A 11 -11.90 2.30 -14.30
C GLU A 11 -10.99 1.08 -14.08
N LEU A 12 -11.61 -0.10 -14.18
CA LEU A 12 -10.88 -1.37 -14.16
C LEU A 12 -10.41 -1.69 -15.57
N PHE A 13 -9.20 -2.24 -15.68
CA PHE A 13 -8.66 -2.74 -16.93
C PHE A 13 -7.91 -4.06 -16.71
N ASP A 14 -7.67 -4.80 -17.78
CA ASP A 14 -6.87 -6.02 -17.72
C ASP A 14 -5.38 -5.67 -17.59
N PHE A 15 -4.77 -6.15 -16.51
CA PHE A 15 -3.34 -6.06 -16.27
C PHE A 15 -2.79 -7.47 -16.11
N HIS A 16 -2.21 -8.01 -17.19
CA HIS A 16 -1.66 -9.37 -17.24
C HIS A 16 -2.67 -10.46 -16.82
N GLY A 17 -3.94 -10.33 -17.22
CA GLY A 17 -5.00 -11.28 -16.86
C GLY A 17 -5.69 -11.02 -15.52
N VAL A 18 -5.33 -9.94 -14.82
CA VAL A 18 -5.96 -9.52 -13.55
C VAL A 18 -6.63 -8.16 -13.74
N SER A 19 -7.89 -8.04 -13.28
CA SER A 19 -8.60 -6.77 -13.31
C SER A 19 -8.03 -5.81 -12.26
N MET A 20 -7.38 -4.73 -12.69
CA MET A 20 -6.66 -3.78 -11.83
C MET A 20 -7.08 -2.32 -12.09
N ILE A 21 -6.66 -1.41 -11.21
CA ILE A 21 -6.80 0.05 -11.36
C ILE A 21 -5.41 0.70 -11.41
N ASN A 22 -5.31 1.87 -12.06
CA ASN A 22 -4.02 2.50 -12.38
C ASN A 22 -3.11 2.75 -11.17
N ILE A 23 -3.66 3.08 -10.00
CA ILE A 23 -2.87 3.39 -8.78
C ILE A 23 -1.93 2.25 -8.35
N PHE A 24 -2.23 1.01 -8.73
CA PHE A 24 -1.41 -0.17 -8.41
C PHE A 24 -0.42 -0.55 -9.51
N THR A 25 -0.57 0.01 -10.70
CA THR A 25 0.16 -0.42 -11.90
C THR A 25 1.03 0.68 -12.50
N GLU A 26 0.80 1.96 -12.17
CA GLU A 26 1.58 3.10 -12.66
C GLU A 26 3.08 3.00 -12.33
N ASN A 27 3.41 2.43 -11.17
CA ASN A 27 4.79 2.28 -10.69
C ASN A 27 5.38 0.88 -10.94
N TRP A 28 4.83 0.13 -11.90
CA TRP A 28 5.13 -1.29 -12.09
C TRP A 28 6.62 -1.59 -12.33
N GLU A 29 7.31 -0.78 -13.14
CA GLU A 29 8.74 -0.99 -13.42
C GLU A 29 9.59 -0.93 -12.13
N ASN A 30 9.31 0.02 -11.23
CA ASN A 30 10.03 0.11 -9.97
C ASN A 30 9.68 -1.06 -9.03
N ILE A 31 8.42 -1.50 -9.02
CA ILE A 31 7.99 -2.68 -8.25
C ILE A 31 8.74 -3.94 -8.72
N GLN A 32 8.88 -4.13 -10.04
CA GLN A 32 9.62 -5.27 -10.59
C GLN A 32 11.12 -5.23 -10.24
N ASN A 33 11.69 -4.04 -10.11
CA ASN A 33 13.08 -3.84 -9.75
C ASN A 33 13.32 -3.76 -8.23
N PHE A 34 12.27 -3.79 -7.41
CA PHE A 34 12.39 -3.73 -5.95
C PHE A 34 13.26 -4.87 -5.43
N GLN A 35 14.25 -4.53 -4.60
CA GLN A 35 15.17 -5.48 -4.01
C GLN A 35 14.82 -5.67 -2.53
N ALA A 36 14.09 -6.74 -2.23
CA ALA A 36 13.82 -7.13 -0.86
C ALA A 36 15.11 -7.46 -0.11
N ARG A 37 15.15 -7.09 1.17
CA ARG A 37 16.22 -7.48 2.07
C ARG A 37 15.90 -8.85 2.68
N PRO A 38 16.92 -9.63 3.09
CA PRO A 38 16.69 -10.96 3.68
C PRO A 38 15.86 -10.95 4.97
N ASP A 39 15.78 -9.82 5.66
CA ASP A 39 15.07 -9.62 6.92
C ASP A 39 13.70 -8.92 6.77
N ASP A 40 13.28 -8.62 5.53
CA ASP A 40 11.98 -8.00 5.29
C ASP A 40 10.83 -8.98 5.53
N ILE A 41 9.70 -8.45 6.03
CA ILE A 41 8.45 -9.18 6.23
C ILE A 41 7.43 -8.68 5.21
N LEU A 42 6.96 -9.57 4.32
CA LEU A 42 5.90 -9.26 3.37
C LEU A 42 4.53 -9.70 3.92
N ILE A 43 3.58 -8.77 3.98
CA ILE A 43 2.18 -9.07 4.27
C ILE A 43 1.42 -9.17 2.94
N ALA A 44 1.10 -10.39 2.52
CA ALA A 44 0.35 -10.65 1.29
C ALA A 44 -1.09 -11.09 1.60
N THR A 45 -2.07 -10.30 1.19
CA THR A 45 -3.49 -10.59 1.43
C THR A 45 -4.35 -10.18 0.23
N TYR A 46 -5.41 -10.92 -0.07
CA TYR A 46 -6.46 -10.40 -0.94
C TYR A 46 -7.13 -9.18 -0.28
N PRO A 47 -7.54 -8.14 -1.04
CA PRO A 47 -8.13 -6.95 -0.47
C PRO A 47 -9.27 -7.28 0.50
N LYS A 48 -9.26 -6.61 1.65
CA LYS A 48 -10.24 -6.75 2.74
C LYS A 48 -10.15 -8.04 3.57
N ALA A 49 -9.17 -8.91 3.33
CA ALA A 49 -8.95 -10.13 4.13
C ALA A 49 -8.21 -9.89 5.47
N GLY A 50 -8.27 -8.67 6.02
CA GLY A 50 -7.67 -8.36 7.33
C GLY A 50 -6.25 -7.78 7.32
N THR A 51 -5.78 -7.22 6.20
CA THR A 51 -4.44 -6.58 6.08
C THR A 51 -4.15 -5.63 7.25
N THR A 52 -5.06 -4.70 7.54
CA THR A 52 -4.88 -3.73 8.64
C THR A 52 -4.72 -4.40 10.00
N TRP A 53 -5.42 -5.52 10.24
CA TRP A 53 -5.37 -6.20 11.53
C TRP A 53 -4.01 -6.87 11.72
N VAL A 54 -3.55 -7.63 10.73
CA VAL A 54 -2.24 -8.30 10.80
C VAL A 54 -1.08 -7.30 10.79
N SER A 55 -1.19 -6.18 10.04
CA SER A 55 -0.19 -5.10 10.08
C SER A 55 -0.04 -4.51 11.47
N ASN A 56 -1.12 -4.27 12.21
CA ASN A 56 -1.01 -3.76 13.58
C ASN A 56 -0.42 -4.80 14.54
N ILE A 57 -0.77 -6.09 14.39
CA ILE A 57 -0.20 -7.15 15.23
C ILE A 57 1.31 -7.23 15.02
N LEU A 58 1.77 -7.33 13.77
CA LEU A 58 3.20 -7.44 13.47
C LEU A 58 3.98 -6.21 13.91
N ASP A 59 3.42 -5.03 13.69
CA ASP A 59 4.03 -3.78 14.10
C ASP A 59 4.19 -3.66 15.63
N LEU A 60 3.18 -4.09 16.40
CA LEU A 60 3.26 -4.15 17.87
C LEU A 60 4.26 -5.21 18.36
N LEU A 61 4.32 -6.37 17.70
CA LEU A 61 5.27 -7.42 18.05
C LEU A 61 6.71 -7.00 17.81
N TYR A 62 6.97 -6.24 16.74
CA TYR A 62 8.32 -5.87 16.33
C TYR A 62 8.83 -4.60 17.04
N PHE A 63 7.97 -3.59 17.22
CA PHE A 63 8.37 -2.28 17.75
C PHE A 63 7.76 -1.95 19.13
N GLY A 64 6.81 -2.75 19.61
CA GLY A 64 6.05 -2.45 20.83
C GLY A 64 5.08 -1.28 20.67
N GLN A 65 4.57 -0.81 21.80
CA GLN A 65 3.63 0.32 21.84
C GLN A 65 4.38 1.65 21.62
N ARG A 66 3.94 2.44 20.64
CA ARG A 66 4.46 3.81 20.43
C ARG A 66 3.74 4.82 21.33
N GLU A 67 4.47 5.86 21.73
CA GLU A 67 3.93 7.00 22.50
C GLU A 67 2.94 7.85 21.68
N LYS A 68 3.21 8.02 20.38
CA LYS A 68 2.37 8.80 19.47
C LYS A 68 1.79 7.91 18.36
N PRO A 69 0.48 8.00 18.08
CA PRO A 69 -0.13 7.24 17.00
C PRO A 69 0.34 7.79 15.65
N ILE A 70 0.77 6.89 14.77
CA ILE A 70 1.12 7.15 13.38
C ILE A 70 0.19 6.30 12.50
N PRO A 71 -0.33 6.82 11.38
CA PRO A 71 -1.16 6.05 10.47
C PRO A 71 -0.49 4.74 10.05
N ILE A 72 -1.27 3.65 9.93
CA ILE A 72 -0.71 2.31 9.67
C ILE A 72 0.03 2.22 8.35
N TYR A 73 -0.42 2.94 7.32
CA TYR A 73 0.20 2.92 5.99
C TYR A 73 1.58 3.61 5.95
N GLU A 74 1.90 4.47 6.93
CA GLU A 74 3.25 5.03 7.09
C GLU A 74 4.18 4.07 7.85
N ARG A 75 3.62 3.18 8.67
CA ARG A 75 4.38 2.18 9.43
C ARG A 75 4.65 0.91 8.63
N VAL A 76 3.68 0.52 7.83
CA VAL A 76 3.69 -0.68 6.98
C VAL A 76 3.31 -0.22 5.58
N PRO A 77 4.30 0.20 4.77
CA PRO A 77 4.03 0.73 3.44
C PRO A 77 3.55 -0.38 2.50
N PHE A 78 2.69 0.00 1.55
CA PHE A 78 2.29 -0.88 0.45
C PHE A 78 3.31 -0.74 -0.68
N LEU A 79 3.79 -1.87 -1.17
CA LEU A 79 4.77 -1.90 -2.26
C LEU A 79 4.17 -1.37 -3.57
N GLU A 80 2.90 -1.70 -3.81
CA GLU A 80 2.21 -1.46 -5.07
C GLU A 80 1.52 -0.10 -5.16
N ILE A 81 1.32 0.61 -4.05
CA ILE A 81 0.59 1.88 -4.04
C ILE A 81 1.55 3.01 -4.34
N PHE A 82 1.32 3.69 -5.46
CA PHE A 82 1.95 4.96 -5.77
C PHE A 82 0.92 6.08 -5.74
N HIS A 83 1.05 6.99 -4.78
CA HIS A 83 0.29 8.23 -4.80
C HIS A 83 1.23 9.41 -4.57
N PRO A 84 1.20 10.48 -5.38
CA PRO A 84 2.13 11.61 -5.28
C PRO A 84 2.20 12.24 -3.87
N ALA A 85 1.12 12.17 -3.10
CA ALA A 85 1.07 12.70 -1.73
C ALA A 85 1.45 11.68 -0.63
N ILE A 86 1.57 10.40 -0.94
CA ILE A 86 1.86 9.32 0.03
C ILE A 86 3.23 8.67 -0.23
N GLY A 87 3.84 8.90 -1.41
CA GLY A 87 5.09 8.27 -1.83
C GLY A 87 4.89 6.80 -2.20
N SER A 88 5.97 6.12 -2.62
CA SER A 88 6.04 4.66 -2.68
C SER A 88 6.76 4.11 -1.46
N GLY A 89 6.40 2.90 -1.04
CA GLY A 89 7.18 2.09 -0.11
C GLY A 89 8.51 1.61 -0.69
#